data_AF-A0A8J5KEF3-F1
#
_entry.id   AF-A0A8J5KEF3-F1
#
_cell.length_a   1.000
_cell.length_b   1.000
_cell.length_c   1.000
_cell.angle_alpha   90.00
_cell.angle_beta   90.00
_cell.angle_gamma   90.00
#
_symmetry.space_group_name_H-M   'P 1'
#
loop_
_entity.id
_entity.type
_entity.pdbx_description
1 polymer ?
#
loop_
_entity_poly.entity_id
_entity_poly.type
_entity_poly.pdbx_seq_one_letter_code
_entity_poly.pdbx_strand_id
1 'polypeptide(L)'
;MVPNYPLLFFGEKLNYDHTKGVINVDGFVRVRSSQHVAHLVQNLRNELDRLLEYKISHPGMTQWGRSNKEGALLQTIVDLITSEKKTSQDYQDYVADQDDDEN
;
A
#
# COMPACT_ATOMS: atom_id res chain seq x y z
N MET A 1 -2.64 14.85 7.44
CA MET A 1 -1.61 13.80 7.32
C MET A 1 -2.26 12.62 6.60
N VAL A 2 -1.65 12.11 5.53
CA VAL A 2 -2.12 10.90 4.84
C VAL A 2 -1.41 9.70 5.48
N PRO A 3 -2.11 8.63 5.89
CA PRO A 3 -1.48 7.43 6.42
C PRO A 3 -0.59 6.74 5.37
N ASN A 4 0.40 5.96 5.81
CA ASN A 4 1.30 5.21 4.94
C ASN A 4 0.58 4.12 4.12
N TYR A 5 -0.41 3.41 4.65
CA TYR A 5 -1.06 2.29 3.93
C TYR A 5 -1.82 2.70 2.65
N PRO A 6 -2.60 3.81 2.63
CA PRO A 6 -3.11 4.36 1.37
C PRO A 6 -2.01 4.65 0.35
N LEU A 7 -0.90 5.25 0.76
CA LEU A 7 0.24 5.53 -0.14
C LEU A 7 0.89 4.23 -0.63
N LEU A 8 1.08 3.27 0.27
CA LEU A 8 1.56 1.92 -0.04
C LEU A 8 0.62 1.14 -0.95
N PHE A 9 -0.67 1.43 -0.98
CA PHE A 9 -1.62 0.71 -1.82
C PHE A 9 -1.78 1.35 -3.20
N PHE A 10 -1.84 2.68 -3.28
CA PHE A 10 -2.13 3.41 -4.51
C PHE A 10 -0.92 4.05 -5.21
N GLY A 11 0.28 4.01 -4.62
CA GLY A 11 1.52 4.45 -5.28
C GLY A 11 1.91 3.55 -6.46
N GLU A 12 2.71 4.04 -7.39
CA GLU A 12 2.96 3.37 -8.68
C GLU A 12 3.86 2.14 -8.50
N LYS A 13 5.08 2.32 -7.98
CA LYS A 13 6.12 1.30 -7.84
C LYS A 13 6.21 0.84 -6.40
N LEU A 14 5.89 -0.42 -6.15
CA LEU A 14 6.07 -1.07 -4.86
C LEU A 14 7.26 -2.02 -4.91
N ASN A 15 8.32 -1.72 -4.17
CA ASN A 15 9.50 -2.56 -4.09
C ASN A 15 9.81 -2.92 -2.62
N TYR A 16 10.04 -4.20 -2.34
CA TYR A 16 10.40 -4.66 -1.01
C TYR A 16 11.91 -4.91 -0.92
N ASP A 17 12.58 -4.16 -0.04
CA ASP A 17 13.99 -4.37 0.29
C ASP A 17 14.09 -5.44 1.39
N HIS A 18 14.50 -6.65 1.00
CA HIS A 18 14.68 -7.78 1.92
C HIS A 18 15.81 -7.56 2.93
N THR A 19 16.82 -6.76 2.60
CA THR A 19 17.97 -6.49 3.48
C THR A 19 17.58 -5.50 4.57
N LYS A 20 16.76 -4.50 4.24
CA LYS A 20 16.33 -3.45 5.17
C LYS A 20 14.96 -3.71 5.82
N GLY A 21 14.17 -4.65 5.31
CA GLY A 21 12.81 -4.91 5.79
C GLY A 21 11.87 -3.74 5.54
N VAL A 22 12.04 -3.05 4.40
CA VAL A 22 11.35 -1.79 4.08
C VAL A 22 10.65 -1.92 2.73
N ILE A 23 9.41 -1.45 2.66
CA ILE A 23 8.71 -1.23 1.40
C ILE A 23 9.00 0.19 0.92
N ASN A 24 9.60 0.29 -0.26
CA ASN A 24 9.81 1.54 -0.97
C ASN A 24 8.65 1.77 -1.95
N VAL A 25 8.01 2.93 -1.86
CA VAL A 25 6.98 3.38 -2.79
C VAL A 25 7.49 4.60 -3.53
N ASP A 26 7.55 4.51 -4.86
CA ASP A 26 7.88 5.62 -5.76
C ASP A 26 9.20 6.35 -5.48
N GLY A 27 10.10 5.71 -4.73
CA GLY A 27 11.42 6.24 -4.37
C GLY A 27 11.40 7.30 -3.27
N PHE A 28 10.23 7.72 -2.76
CA PHE A 28 10.13 8.75 -1.73
C PHE A 28 9.47 8.28 -0.42
N VAL A 29 8.61 7.25 -0.44
CA VAL A 29 8.04 6.68 0.78
C VAL A 29 8.79 5.40 1.15
N ARG A 30 9.27 5.32 2.39
CA ARG A 30 9.94 4.14 2.94
C ARG A 30 9.21 3.70 4.19
N VAL A 31 8.57 2.53 4.16
CA VAL A 31 7.78 2.02 5.29
C VAL A 31 8.35 0.70 5.77
N ARG A 32 8.75 0.64 7.05
CA ARG A 32 9.18 -0.63 7.67
C ARG A 32 8.01 -1.60 7.70
N SER A 33 8.20 -2.78 7.14
CA SER A 33 7.15 -3.79 7.09
C SER A 33 7.69 -5.20 6.91
N SER A 34 6.87 -6.18 7.27
CA SER A 34 7.22 -7.57 7.01
C SER A 34 7.03 -7.90 5.53
N GLN A 35 7.80 -8.88 5.05
CA GLN A 35 7.65 -9.40 3.69
C GLN A 35 6.22 -9.85 3.41
N HIS A 36 5.54 -10.40 4.42
CA HIS A 36 4.16 -10.84 4.30
C HIS A 36 3.20 -9.70 3.95
N VAL A 37 3.37 -8.52 4.58
CA VAL A 37 2.54 -7.34 4.28
C VAL A 37 2.84 -6.83 2.87
N ALA A 38 4.11 -6.81 2.45
CA ALA A 38 4.47 -6.41 1.09
C ALA A 38 3.80 -7.31 0.03
N HIS A 39 3.86 -8.63 0.23
CA HIS A 39 3.21 -9.60 -0.64
C HIS A 39 1.68 -9.47 -0.60
N LEU A 40 1.09 -9.22 0.58
CA LEU A 40 -0.36 -8.99 0.71
C LEU A 40 -0.80 -7.78 -0.10
N VAL A 41 -0.12 -6.65 0.04
CA VAL A 41 -0.40 -5.41 -0.71
C VAL A 41 -0.28 -5.66 -2.21
N GLN A 42 0.78 -6.35 -2.65
CA GLN A 42 1.00 -6.69 -4.06
C GLN A 42 -0.11 -7.57 -4.62
N ASN A 43 -0.53 -8.60 -3.88
CA ASN A 43 -1.61 -9.49 -4.30
C ASN A 43 -2.96 -8.76 -4.40
N LEU A 44 -3.26 -7.88 -3.45
CA LEU A 44 -4.49 -7.09 -3.47
C LEU A 44 -4.52 -6.08 -4.63
N ARG A 45 -3.38 -5.45 -4.98
CA ARG A 45 -3.25 -4.60 -6.17
C ARG A 45 -3.55 -5.39 -7.44
N ASN A 46 -2.94 -6.57 -7.61
CA ASN A 46 -3.18 -7.43 -8.77
C ASN A 46 -4.65 -7.89 -8.89
N GLU A 47 -5.30 -8.23 -7.77
CA GLU A 47 -6.72 -8.58 -7.78
C GLU A 47 -7.62 -7.38 -8.09
N LEU A 48 -7.25 -6.19 -7.62
CA LEU A 48 -7.95 -4.95 -7.97
C LEU A 48 -7.84 -4.67 -9.48
N ASP A 49 -6.65 -4.79 -10.05
CA ASP A 49 -6.43 -4.60 -11.50
C ASP A 49 -7.28 -5.57 -12.32
N ARG A 50 -7.33 -6.85 -11.93
CA ARG A 50 -8.20 -7.86 -12.57
C ARG A 50 -9.68 -7.49 -12.47
N LEU A 51 -10.12 -6.99 -11.32
CA LEU A 51 -11.49 -6.53 -11.14
C LEU A 51 -11.80 -5.32 -12.05
N LEU A 52 -10.89 -4.37 -12.13
CA LEU A 52 -11.04 -3.19 -12.99
C LEU A 52 -11.05 -3.58 -14.47
N GLU A 53 -10.15 -4.46 -14.91
CA GLU A 53 -10.14 -5.01 -16.27
C GLU A 53 -11.47 -5.68 -16.63
N TYR A 54 -12.00 -6.48 -15.71
CA TYR A 54 -13.33 -7.08 -15.88
C TYR A 54 -14.43 -6.02 -15.99
N LYS A 55 -14.41 -4.98 -15.14
CA LYS A 55 -15.40 -3.89 -15.15
C LYS A 55 -15.37 -3.04 -16.42
N ILE A 56 -14.22 -2.94 -17.10
CA ILE A 56 -14.11 -2.27 -18.40
C ILE A 56 -14.98 -2.98 -19.44
N SER A 57 -14.98 -4.32 -19.47
CA SER A 57 -15.76 -5.13 -20.42
C SER A 57 -17.19 -5.42 -19.96
N HIS A 58 -17.42 -5.45 -18.64
CA HIS A 58 -18.70 -5.76 -18.02
C HIS A 58 -19.11 -4.64 -17.04
N PRO A 59 -19.47 -3.46 -17.55
CA PRO A 59 -19.86 -2.35 -16.70
C PRO A 59 -21.12 -2.69 -15.90
N GLY A 60 -21.10 -2.39 -14.62
CA GLY A 60 -22.22 -2.65 -13.72
C GLY A 60 -21.90 -2.19 -12.32
N MET A 61 -22.95 -2.04 -11.51
CA MET A 61 -22.83 -1.58 -10.13
C MET A 61 -21.87 -2.47 -9.34
N THR A 62 -21.02 -1.85 -8.53
CA THR A 62 -20.13 -2.56 -7.61
C THR A 62 -20.94 -3.25 -6.53
N GLN A 63 -20.73 -4.55 -6.38
CA GLN A 63 -21.38 -5.30 -5.34
C GLN A 63 -20.54 -5.29 -4.06
N TRP A 64 -21.03 -4.63 -3.01
CA TRP A 64 -20.29 -4.41 -1.76
C TRP A 64 -20.43 -5.54 -0.72
N GLY A 65 -21.23 -6.57 -0.98
CA GLY A 65 -21.47 -7.65 -0.01
C GLY A 65 -20.23 -8.51 0.25
N ARG A 66 -19.90 -8.81 1.51
CA ARG A 66 -18.76 -9.70 1.85
C ARG A 66 -18.88 -11.13 1.31
N SER A 67 -20.07 -11.53 0.85
CA SER A 67 -20.33 -12.88 0.33
C SER A 67 -19.85 -13.09 -1.11
N ASN A 68 -19.53 -12.03 -1.85
CA ASN A 68 -19.04 -12.11 -3.21
C ASN A 68 -17.55 -11.72 -3.29
N LYS A 69 -16.90 -12.10 -4.39
CA LYS A 69 -15.46 -11.85 -4.57
C LYS A 69 -15.13 -10.36 -4.63
N GLU A 70 -15.93 -9.59 -5.38
CA GLU A 70 -15.74 -8.13 -5.55
C GLU A 70 -15.80 -7.40 -4.20
N GLY A 71 -16.87 -7.60 -3.43
CA GLY A 71 -17.08 -6.97 -2.13
C GLY A 71 -16.10 -7.46 -1.07
N ALA A 72 -15.75 -8.74 -1.05
CA ALA A 72 -14.71 -9.25 -0.13
C ALA A 72 -13.34 -8.60 -0.40
N LEU A 73 -12.96 -8.46 -1.67
CA LEU A 73 -11.71 -7.80 -2.07
C LEU A 73 -11.72 -6.32 -1.64
N LEU A 74 -12.74 -5.57 -2.04
CA LEU A 74 -12.85 -4.14 -1.74
C LEU A 74 -12.89 -3.88 -0.22
N GLN A 75 -13.61 -4.71 0.53
CA GLN A 75 -13.65 -4.60 1.97
C GLN A 75 -12.30 -4.90 2.62
N THR A 76 -11.55 -5.88 2.08
CA THR A 76 -10.20 -6.19 2.58
C THR A 76 -9.23 -5.04 2.30
N ILE A 77 -9.35 -4.39 1.14
CA ILE A 77 -8.58 -3.16 0.82
C ILE A 77 -8.94 -2.05 1.81
N VAL A 78 -10.23 -1.84 2.09
CA VAL A 78 -10.69 -0.86 3.10
C VAL A 78 -10.12 -1.18 4.48
N ASP A 79 -10.19 -2.45 4.90
CA ASP A 79 -9.68 -2.90 6.20
C ASP A 79 -8.14 -2.66 6.29
N LEU A 80 -7.40 -2.94 5.20
CA LEU A 80 -5.96 -2.68 5.11
C LEU A 80 -5.63 -1.19 5.25
N ILE A 81 -6.22 -0.32 4.43
CA ILE A 81 -5.89 1.12 4.41
C ILE A 81 -6.36 1.86 5.67
N THR A 82 -7.31 1.28 6.42
CA THR A 82 -7.78 1.84 7.69
C THR A 82 -7.09 1.25 8.92
N SER A 83 -6.29 0.19 8.76
CA SER A 83 -5.63 -0.50 9.86
C SER A 83 -4.54 0.33 10.57
N GLU A 84 -3.96 1.33 9.90
CA GLU A 84 -2.87 2.16 10.44
C GLU A 84 -3.32 3.17 11.52
N LYS A 85 -4.61 3.26 11.82
CA LYS A 85 -5.16 4.23 12.79
C LYS A 85 -4.73 4.02 14.26
N LYS A 86 -3.62 3.33 14.55
CA LYS A 86 -3.19 3.01 15.92
C LYS A 86 -1.73 3.27 16.31
N THR A 87 -0.84 3.74 15.44
CA THR A 87 0.58 3.98 15.81
C THR A 87 1.13 5.30 15.27
N SER A 88 0.72 6.42 15.87
CA SER A 88 1.23 7.76 15.54
C SER A 88 2.66 8.06 16.05
N GLN A 89 3.55 7.07 16.19
CA GLN A 89 4.85 7.27 16.86
C GLN A 89 6.11 7.14 15.99
N ASP A 90 6.04 6.74 14.71
CA ASP A 90 7.25 6.45 13.91
C ASP A 90 7.71 7.57 12.95
N TYR A 91 7.22 8.81 13.10
CA TYR A 91 7.56 9.95 12.23
C TYR A 91 8.95 10.59 12.48
N GLN A 92 9.96 9.85 12.96
CA GLN A 92 11.26 10.42 13.33
C GLN A 92 12.46 10.04 12.44
N ASP A 93 12.28 9.31 11.33
CA ASP A 93 13.38 8.89 10.45
C ASP A 93 13.37 9.64 9.09
N TYR A 94 13.16 10.96 9.11
CA TYR A 94 13.55 11.83 7.99
C TYR A 94 15.05 12.11 8.16
N VAL A 95 15.88 11.21 7.65
CA VAL A 95 17.31 11.43 7.52
C VAL A 95 17.48 12.68 6.65
N ALA A 96 17.91 13.78 7.28
CA ALA A 96 18.52 14.87 6.56
C ALA A 96 19.77 14.28 5.90
N ASP A 97 19.74 14.17 4.57
CA ASP A 97 20.97 14.17 3.80
C ASP A 97 21.66 15.51 4.17
N GLN A 98 22.58 15.45 5.12
CA GLN A 98 23.54 16.52 5.36
C GLN A 98 24.47 16.46 4.16
N ASP A 99 24.18 17.33 3.20
CA ASP A 99 25.09 17.70 2.14
C ASP A 99 26.46 18.01 2.76
N ASP A 100 27.47 17.35 2.20
CA ASP A 100 28.87 17.66 2.33
C ASP A 100 29.10 19.16 2.16
N ASP A 101 29.69 19.81 3.17
CA ASP A 101 30.58 20.95 2.95
C ASP A 101 31.78 20.77 3.89
N GLU A 102 32.82 20.15 3.34
CA GLU A 102 34.20 20.22 3.84
C GLU A 102 34.60 21.70 3.98
N ASN A 103 35.13 22.08 5.15
CA ASN A 103 36.04 23.21 5.26
C ASN A 103 37.10 22.99 6.34
#